data_AF-A0A519UUQ4-F1
#
_entry.id   AF-A0A519UUQ4-F1
#
_cell.length_a   1.000
_cell.length_b   1.000
_cell.length_c   1.000
_cell.angle_alpha   90.00
_cell.angle_beta   90.00
_cell.angle_gamma   90.00
#
_symmetry.space_group_name_H-M   'P 1'
#
loop_
_entity.id
_entity.type
_entity.pdbx_description
1 polymer ?
#
loop_
_entity_poly.entity_id
_entity_poly.type
_entity_poly.pdbx_seq_one_letter_code
_entity_poly.pdbx_strand_id
1 'polypeptide(L)' 'HMDKKIESIKAFKTQFDSPNTDEPQTYISTPAFLESVIGRAREFGKDIGAKYGEGFTSRKLLGIDNLFDLK' A
#
# COMPACT_ATOMS: atom_id res chain seq x y z
N HIS A 1 4.22 10.69 3.46
CA HIS A 1 3.51 10.04 2.33
C HIS A 1 2.59 8.92 2.78
N MET A 2 3.05 7.98 3.64
CA MET A 2 2.21 6.87 4.10
C MET A 2 0.88 7.31 4.75
N ASP A 3 0.91 8.33 5.61
CA ASP A 3 -0.32 8.79 6.28
C ASP A 3 -1.37 9.26 5.27
N LYS A 4 -0.95 10.05 4.27
CA LYS A 4 -1.79 10.52 3.17
C LYS A 4 -2.33 9.38 2.30
N LYS A 5 -1.56 8.30 2.10
CA LYS A 5 -2.04 7.08 1.44
C LYS A 5 -3.15 6.41 2.25
N ILE A 6 -2.97 6.27 3.57
CA ILE A 6 -4.01 5.69 4.44
C ILE A 6 -5.27 6.55 4.44
N GLU A 7 -5.13 7.87 4.53
CA GLU A 7 -6.25 8.82 4.39
C GLU A 7 -6.97 8.66 3.05
N SER A 8 -6.21 8.49 1.96
CA SER A 8 -6.78 8.32 0.62
C SER A 8 -7.56 7.01 0.48
N ILE A 9 -7.10 5.93 1.12
CA ILE A 9 -7.85 4.65 1.15
C ILE A 9 -9.13 4.82 1.98
N LYS A 10 -9.03 5.41 3.18
CA LYS A 10 -10.17 5.66 4.07
C LYS A 10 -11.21 6.62 3.50
N ALA A 11 -10.84 7.44 2.51
CA ALA A 11 -11.79 8.32 1.82
C ALA A 11 -12.90 7.55 1.08
N PHE A 12 -12.65 6.31 0.66
CA PHE A 12 -13.64 5.43 0.03
C PHE A 12 -14.47 4.68 1.09
N LYS A 13 -15.26 5.44 1.86
CA LYS A 13 -15.99 4.99 3.06
C LYS A 13 -16.95 3.81 2.83
N THR A 14 -17.43 3.61 1.60
CA THR A 14 -18.33 2.49 1.25
C THR A 14 -17.58 1.20 0.89
N GLN A 15 -16.25 1.25 0.81
CA GLN A 15 -15.42 0.12 0.37
C GLN A 15 -14.46 -0.35 1.47
N PHE A 16 -13.99 0.55 2.33
CA PHE A 16 -13.02 0.25 3.39
C PHE A 16 -13.55 0.70 4.75
N ASP A 17 -13.37 -0.17 5.75
CA ASP A 17 -13.75 0.09 7.15
C ASP A 17 -15.22 0.54 7.28
N SER A 18 -16.12 -0.16 6.56
CA SER A 18 -17.56 0.10 6.52
C SER A 18 -18.25 -0.80 7.56
N PRO A 19 -18.54 -0.31 8.78
CA PRO A 19 -19.09 -1.12 9.86
C PRO A 19 -20.59 -1.45 9.67
N ASN A 20 -21.28 -0.78 8.75
CA ASN A 20 -22.73 -0.81 8.67
C ASN A 20 -23.18 -0.58 7.23
N THR A 21 -23.36 -1.65 6.48
CA THR A 21 -23.95 -1.63 5.13
C THR A 21 -24.73 -2.92 4.95
N ASP A 22 -25.95 -2.83 4.41
CA ASP A 22 -26.80 -3.97 3.99
C ASP A 22 -26.18 -4.78 2.82
N GLU A 23 -24.87 -4.63 2.61
CA GLU A 23 -24.07 -5.24 1.56
C GLU A 23 -23.16 -6.32 2.17
N PRO A 24 -22.86 -7.40 1.42
CA PRO A 24 -21.94 -8.43 1.87
C PRO A 24 -20.57 -7.85 2.23
N GLN A 25 -20.07 -8.18 3.43
CA GLN A 25 -18.71 -7.85 3.82
C GLN A 25 -17.71 -8.51 2.87
N THR A 26 -16.73 -7.74 2.43
CA THR A 26 -15.62 -8.20 1.59
C THR A 26 -14.31 -8.12 2.38
N TYR A 27 -13.23 -8.73 1.90
CA TYR A 27 -11.94 -8.63 2.59
C TYR A 27 -11.50 -7.17 2.77
N ILE A 28 -11.71 -6.32 1.76
CA ILE A 28 -11.29 -4.92 1.77
C ILE A 28 -12.10 -4.05 2.72
N SER A 29 -13.33 -4.44 3.06
CA SER A 29 -14.18 -3.70 4.01
C SER A 29 -13.80 -3.95 5.47
N THR A 30 -12.94 -4.94 5.74
CA THR A 30 -12.46 -5.24 7.09
C THR A 30 -11.22 -4.42 7.48
N PRO A 31 -11.01 -4.12 8.78
CA PRO A 31 -9.78 -3.49 9.26
C PRO A 31 -8.50 -4.26 8.89
N ALA A 32 -8.60 -5.58 8.74
CA ALA A 32 -7.48 -6.44 8.37
C ALA A 32 -6.85 -6.08 7.01
N PHE A 33 -7.60 -5.48 6.10
CA PHE A 33 -7.07 -4.99 4.84
C PHE A 33 -6.10 -3.82 5.03
N LEU A 34 -6.46 -2.84 5.86
CA LEU A 34 -5.57 -1.71 6.12
C LEU A 34 -4.29 -2.16 6.85
N GLU A 35 -4.41 -3.08 7.80
CA GLU A 35 -3.26 -3.68 8.46
C GLU A 35 -2.35 -4.42 7.47
N SER A 36 -2.90 -5.12 6.48
CA SER A 36 -2.08 -5.79 5.47
C SER A 36 -1.36 -4.81 4.54
N VAL A 37 -2.00 -3.70 4.17
CA VAL A 37 -1.36 -2.61 3.41
C VAL A 37 -0.21 -1.99 4.19
N ILE A 38 -0.41 -1.71 5.49
CA ILE A 38 0.64 -1.15 6.37
C ILE A 38 1.76 -2.16 6.57
N GLY A 39 1.43 -3.43 6.79
CA GLY A 39 2.37 -4.53 6.95
C GLY A 39 3.28 -4.68 5.73
N ARG A 40 2.70 -4.70 4.52
CA ARG A 40 3.47 -4.78 3.26
C ARG A 40 4.34 -3.54 3.03
N ALA A 41 3.83 -2.36 3.37
CA ALA A 41 4.62 -1.13 3.27
C ALA A 41 5.83 -1.17 4.22
N ARG A 42 5.67 -1.69 5.45
CA ARG A 42 6.79 -1.87 6.40
C ARG A 42 7.79 -2.92 5.93
N GLU A 43 7.31 -4.02 5.36
CA GLU A 43 8.13 -5.08 4.78
C GLU A 43 9.07 -4.50 3.70
N PHE A 44 8.52 -3.82 2.69
CA PHE A 44 9.33 -3.18 1.65
C PHE A 44 10.22 -2.05 2.17
N GLY A 45 9.75 -1.30 3.18
CA GLY A 45 10.56 -0.26 3.81
C GLY A 45 11.81 -0.84 4.45
N LYS A 46 11.67 -1.95 5.19
CA LYS A 46 12.77 -2.64 5.87
C LYS A 46 13.89 -3.01 4.90
N ASP A 47 13.54 -3.53 3.72
CA ASP A 47 14.51 -4.00 2.73
C ASP A 47 15.41 -2.88 2.18
N ILE A 48 14.93 -1.64 2.19
CA ILE A 48 15.67 -0.45 1.72
C ILE A 48 16.12 0.48 2.87
N GLY A 49 15.99 0.04 4.12
CA GLY A 49 16.37 0.85 5.29
C GLY A 49 15.44 2.05 5.56
N ALA A 50 14.22 2.04 5.02
CA ALA A 50 13.20 3.07 5.24
C ALA A 50 12.07 2.58 6.16
N LYS A 51 11.26 3.50 6.71
CA LYS A 51 10.11 3.14 7.55
C LYS A 51 9.00 2.44 6.75
N TYR A 52 8.79 2.87 5.51
CA TYR A 52 7.78 2.35 4.59
C TYR A 52 8.33 2.38 3.16
N GLY A 53 7.95 1.40 2.34
CA GLY A 53 8.29 1.32 0.92
C GLY A 53 7.10 0.85 0.08
N GLU A 54 7.13 1.17 -1.22
CA GLU A 54 6.17 0.67 -2.21
C GLU A 54 6.93 -0.07 -3.30
N GLY A 55 6.61 -1.35 -3.48
CA GLY A 55 7.20 -2.17 -4.52
C GLY A 55 6.52 -1.96 -5.87
N PHE A 56 7.33 -1.84 -6.93
CA PHE A 56 6.86 -1.74 -8.31
C PHE A 56 7.42 -2.90 -9.13
N THR A 57 6.67 -3.31 -10.15
CA THR A 57 7.16 -4.26 -11.16
C THR A 57 7.17 -3.57 -12.51
N SER A 58 8.18 -3.86 -13.33
CA SER A 58 8.26 -3.36 -14.70
C SER A 58 8.34 -4.54 -15.67
N ARG A 59 7.56 -4.48 -16.75
CA ARG A 59 7.69 -5.43 -17.87
C ARG A 59 8.88 -5.10 -18.77
N LYS A 60 9.28 -3.82 -18.80
CA LYS A 60 10.45 -3.36 -19.55
C LYS A 60 11.66 -3.33 -18.63
N LEU A 61 12.84 -3.57 -19.19
CA LEU A 61 14.08 -3.32 -18.48
C LEU A 61 14.14 -1.84 -18.07
N LEU A 62 14.58 -1.59 -16.84
CA LEU A 62 14.89 -0.24 -16.40
C LEU A 62 16.10 0.21 -17.22
N GLY A 63 15.89 1.12 -18.17
CA GLY A 63 16.92 1.59 -19.11
C GLY A 63 17.90 2.53 -18.43
N ILE A 64 18.71 1.96 -17.53
CA ILE A 64 19.70 2.66 -16.71
C ILE A 64 21.08 2.06 -16.96
N ASP A 65 22.10 2.92 -16.95
CA ASP A 65 23.49 2.47 -17.07
C ASP A 65 24.03 1.94 -15.74
N ASN A 66 23.51 2.44 -14.61
CA ASN A 66 23.89 2.04 -13.27
C ASN A 66 22.68 1.96 -12.33
N LEU A 67 22.60 0.90 -11.52
CA LEU A 67 21.54 0.72 -10.52
C LEU A 67 21.51 1.85 -9.48
N PHE A 68 22.66 2.42 -9.14
CA PHE A 68 22.77 3.51 -8.17
C PHE A 68 22.28 4.87 -8.70
N ASP A 69 21.90 4.97 -9.97
CA ASP A 69 21.25 6.17 -10.53
C ASP A 69 19.76 6.24 -10.16
N LEU A 70 19.17 5.12 -9.73
CA LEU A 70 17.83 5.08 -9.15
C LEU A 70 17.92 5.59 -7.70
N LYS A 71 17.66 6.88 -7.49
CA LYS A 71 17.59 7.52 -6.17
C LYS A 71 16.16 7.58 -5.63
#